data_AF-A0A4Y7KGU1-F1
#
_entry.id   AF-A0A4Y7KGU1-F1
#
_cell.length_a   1.000
_cell.length_b   1.000
_cell.length_c   1.000
_cell.angle_alpha   90.00
_cell.angle_beta   90.00
_cell.angle_gamma   90.00
#
_symmetry.space_group_name_H-M   'P 1'
#
loop_
_entity.id
_entity.type
_entity.pdbx_description
1 polymer ?
#
loop_
_entity_poly.entity_id
_entity_poly.type
_entity_poly.pdbx_seq_one_letter_code
_entity_poly.pdbx_strand_id
1 'polypeptide(L)'
;MGVLLVDPFLHSMEATSYNSSSQMLINPRVLLSSSSLMSFKQKTNTWAIQNSKDHHCSSNIMRRTSTYRVQNATPWPIPISDEYHHWNGFRGSTSIAAALLVGDRAGEKTINNEIRDLQLKFGERDFAGSPKVPVYVMLPLGVINMKSELVDPDALVKHLKILKSINVDGVMVDCWWGIVEGRRPQDYNWTGYKRLFKLVRRLKLKLQVVMSFHECGGNVGDNVTIPLPGWVKEIGKNNPDIYFTDKEGRRTYECLSWGIDKERVLKGRTAVEVYFDYMRSFRVEFDEFFEQGVITEIEIGLGPCGELRYPSYPIKHGWKYPGIGEFQCYDRYLMKSLTNAANERGHAFWGNGPKNAGCYTSKPHETGFFCNGGDFDSHYGRFFLNWYSQLLIDHADRVLSLANLAFEGISIAAKLSGVHWWYKTASHAAELTAGFYNPSNRDGYAAIAAILKKHNISLNFTCVELRTLHQEEGHPEAMADPEGLVWQVCNAAWDVGVPVASENALPCYDKDGYNKILETAKPSSDPDGRHLVAFTYLRLTPQLMENKRFAEFTHFVQKMHGETVQESRSNVKKKMVVSGIH
;
A
#
# COMPACT_ATOMS: atom_id res chain seq x y z
N MET A 1 17.31 41.49 -39.92
CA MET A 1 18.15 42.70 -40.02
C MET A 1 19.53 42.33 -39.52
N GLY A 2 20.59 42.73 -40.23
CA GLY A 2 22.00 42.37 -39.95
C GLY A 2 22.53 42.91 -38.60
N VAL A 3 23.82 42.83 -38.27
CA VAL A 3 25.02 42.61 -39.10
C VAL A 3 26.25 42.51 -38.14
N LEU A 4 27.32 41.77 -38.55
CA LEU A 4 28.78 41.87 -38.18
C LEU A 4 29.37 40.92 -37.10
N LEU A 5 30.30 39.98 -37.45
CA LEU A 5 31.76 40.09 -37.71
C LEU A 5 32.58 40.29 -36.38
N VAL A 6 33.70 39.63 -36.03
CA VAL A 6 34.84 38.99 -36.73
C VAL A 6 35.54 37.97 -35.78
N ASP A 7 36.17 36.97 -36.38
CA ASP A 7 37.27 36.06 -35.93
C ASP A 7 38.51 36.79 -35.33
N PRO A 8 39.58 36.16 -34.74
CA PRO A 8 40.47 35.26 -35.53
C PRO A 8 41.42 34.22 -34.83
N PHE A 9 42.02 33.38 -35.68
CA PHE A 9 43.27 32.57 -35.60
C PHE A 9 43.27 31.21 -34.82
N LEU A 10 43.28 30.01 -35.42
CA LEU A 10 44.24 29.25 -36.29
C LEU A 10 45.57 28.81 -35.64
N HIS A 11 45.71 27.50 -35.38
CA HIS A 11 46.87 26.71 -35.83
C HIS A 11 46.56 25.20 -35.93
N SER A 12 47.05 24.63 -37.02
CA SER A 12 46.92 23.28 -37.57
C SER A 12 47.92 22.27 -36.99
N MET A 13 47.61 20.97 -37.03
CA MET A 13 48.48 19.96 -37.67
C MET A 13 47.80 18.59 -37.88
N GLU A 14 48.16 18.00 -39.01
CA GLU A 14 47.74 16.77 -39.72
C GLU A 14 47.91 15.48 -38.89
N ALA A 15 47.09 14.43 -38.94
CA ALA A 15 46.62 13.52 -40.01
C ALA A 15 47.60 12.40 -40.45
N THR A 16 47.05 11.17 -40.48
CA THR A 16 47.49 9.90 -41.12
C THR A 16 48.47 9.00 -40.34
N SER A 17 48.46 7.66 -40.38
CA SER A 17 47.53 6.58 -40.75
C SER A 17 48.23 5.21 -40.51
N TYR A 18 47.46 4.11 -40.45
CA TYR A 18 47.79 2.68 -40.73
C TYR A 18 48.47 1.74 -39.68
N ASN A 19 47.63 0.78 -39.25
CA ASN A 19 47.74 -0.71 -39.25
C ASN A 19 48.84 -1.53 -38.54
N SER A 20 48.30 -2.54 -37.82
CA SER A 20 48.54 -4.01 -37.90
C SER A 20 49.40 -4.71 -36.82
N SER A 21 48.74 -5.67 -36.15
CA SER A 21 49.14 -7.08 -35.84
C SER A 21 50.43 -7.31 -35.01
N SER A 22 50.56 -8.20 -34.01
CA SER A 22 50.00 -9.54 -33.76
C SER A 22 50.50 -10.11 -32.39
N GLN A 23 49.77 -11.09 -31.83
CA GLN A 23 50.21 -12.28 -31.04
C GLN A 23 50.71 -12.10 -29.58
N MET A 24 50.05 -12.66 -28.54
CA MET A 24 50.00 -14.07 -27.99
C MET A 24 50.68 -14.08 -26.58
N LEU A 25 50.31 -14.77 -25.49
CA LEU A 25 49.70 -16.09 -25.21
C LEU A 25 48.95 -16.08 -23.83
N ILE A 26 47.72 -16.62 -23.68
CA ILE A 26 47.26 -17.97 -23.21
C ILE A 26 47.45 -18.24 -21.67
N ASN A 27 46.39 -18.18 -20.82
CA ASN A 27 45.36 -19.20 -20.39
C ASN A 27 45.85 -20.14 -19.24
N PRO A 28 45.05 -20.99 -18.52
CA PRO A 28 43.57 -21.17 -18.43
C PRO A 28 42.99 -21.54 -17.03
N ARG A 29 41.64 -21.65 -16.94
CA ARG A 29 40.79 -22.74 -16.34
C ARG A 29 39.48 -22.19 -15.74
N VAL A 30 38.26 -22.72 -15.90
CA VAL A 30 37.61 -23.77 -16.72
C VAL A 30 36.12 -23.36 -16.82
N LEU A 31 35.56 -23.33 -18.03
CA LEU A 31 34.13 -23.43 -18.30
C LEU A 31 33.94 -24.60 -19.27
N LEU A 32 33.09 -25.56 -18.90
CA LEU A 32 32.55 -26.57 -19.81
C LEU A 32 31.13 -26.17 -20.18
N SER A 33 30.85 -26.13 -21.47
CA SER A 33 29.55 -25.84 -22.08
C SER A 33 28.85 -27.11 -22.56
N SER A 34 27.52 -27.05 -22.49
CA SER A 34 26.52 -27.53 -23.47
C SER A 34 26.41 -29.03 -23.80
N SER A 35 25.19 -29.58 -23.70
CA SER A 35 24.29 -29.68 -24.87
C SER A 35 23.02 -30.51 -24.56
N SER A 36 21.84 -29.97 -24.87
CA SER A 36 20.73 -30.71 -25.49
C SER A 36 19.67 -29.73 -26.00
N LEU A 37 19.64 -29.55 -27.32
CA LEU A 37 18.48 -29.06 -28.07
C LEU A 37 17.52 -30.25 -28.23
N MET A 38 16.23 -30.07 -27.93
CA MET A 38 15.18 -30.87 -28.57
C MET A 38 14.06 -29.96 -29.09
N SER A 39 13.91 -30.04 -30.41
CA SER A 39 12.82 -29.49 -31.21
C SER A 39 11.54 -30.29 -30.95
N PHE A 40 10.39 -29.62 -30.87
CA PHE A 40 9.11 -30.26 -31.17
C PHE A 40 8.38 -29.48 -32.28
N LYS A 41 8.36 -30.09 -33.46
CA LYS A 41 7.53 -29.72 -34.60
C LYS A 41 6.09 -30.23 -34.41
N GLN A 42 5.18 -29.45 -34.98
CA GLN A 42 3.78 -29.73 -35.31
C GLN A 42 3.47 -31.20 -35.66
N LYS A 43 2.31 -31.66 -35.18
CA LYS A 43 1.47 -32.61 -35.92
C LYS A 43 0.05 -32.06 -36.03
N THR A 44 -0.25 -31.58 -37.22
CA THR A 44 -1.58 -31.44 -37.80
C THR A 44 -2.14 -32.84 -38.09
N ASN A 45 -3.39 -33.10 -37.71
CA ASN A 45 -4.19 -34.17 -38.31
C ASN A 45 -5.53 -33.59 -38.74
N THR A 46 -5.68 -33.45 -40.05
CA THR A 46 -6.94 -33.26 -40.77
C THR A 46 -7.64 -34.60 -40.94
N TRP A 47 -8.94 -34.65 -40.67
CA TRP A 47 -9.87 -35.53 -41.37
C TRP A 47 -11.11 -34.72 -41.74
N ALA A 48 -11.49 -34.83 -43.02
CA ALA A 48 -12.58 -34.10 -43.64
C ALA A 48 -13.81 -35.03 -43.81
N ILE A 49 -14.97 -34.44 -43.54
CA ILE A 49 -16.26 -34.54 -44.25
C ILE A 49 -16.90 -35.93 -44.40
N GLN A 50 -18.09 -36.09 -43.79
CA GLN A 50 -19.25 -36.60 -44.52
C GLN A 50 -20.56 -35.97 -44.03
N ASN A 51 -21.29 -35.41 -44.99
CA ASN A 51 -22.66 -34.89 -44.88
C ASN A 51 -23.66 -36.02 -44.62
N SER A 52 -24.67 -35.75 -43.79
CA SER A 52 -26.05 -36.15 -44.11
C SER A 52 -27.04 -35.18 -43.45
N LYS A 53 -27.84 -34.54 -44.30
CA LYS A 53 -29.12 -33.94 -43.95
C LYS A 53 -30.06 -35.05 -43.50
N ASP A 54 -30.95 -34.79 -42.55
CA ASP A 54 -32.39 -35.06 -42.74
C ASP A 54 -33.26 -34.47 -41.62
N HIS A 55 -34.43 -34.02 -42.07
CA HIS A 55 -35.54 -33.47 -41.32
C HIS A 55 -36.22 -34.52 -40.42
N HIS A 56 -36.70 -34.12 -39.24
CA HIS A 56 -38.15 -34.03 -38.99
C HIS A 56 -38.51 -33.54 -37.58
N CYS A 57 -39.51 -32.67 -37.57
CA CYS A 57 -40.33 -32.24 -36.45
C CYS A 57 -41.13 -33.41 -35.87
N SER A 58 -41.26 -33.51 -34.54
CA SER A 58 -42.56 -33.68 -33.85
C SER A 58 -42.43 -33.72 -32.32
N SER A 59 -43.38 -33.02 -31.70
CA SER A 59 -43.76 -32.99 -30.30
C SER A 59 -44.02 -34.37 -29.67
N ASN A 60 -43.70 -34.54 -28.38
CA ASN A 60 -44.70 -34.95 -27.38
C ASN A 60 -44.21 -34.86 -25.93
N ILE A 61 -45.16 -34.46 -25.10
CA ILE A 61 -45.15 -34.34 -23.65
C ILE A 61 -45.22 -35.73 -23.02
N MET A 62 -44.37 -36.04 -22.02
CA MET A 62 -44.81 -36.82 -20.86
C MET A 62 -43.86 -36.70 -19.66
N ARG A 63 -44.46 -36.41 -18.49
CA ARG A 63 -43.88 -36.49 -17.15
C ARG A 63 -43.59 -37.95 -16.77
N ARG A 64 -42.44 -38.23 -16.11
CA ARG A 64 -42.36 -38.89 -14.78
C ARG A 64 -40.90 -39.20 -14.37
N THR A 65 -40.52 -38.60 -13.24
CA THR A 65 -39.84 -39.15 -12.04
C THR A 65 -38.78 -40.28 -12.11
N SER A 66 -37.81 -40.12 -11.19
CA SER A 66 -36.89 -41.09 -10.54
C SER A 66 -35.71 -41.62 -11.39
N THR A 67 -34.52 -41.01 -11.26
CA THR A 67 -33.38 -41.32 -10.34
C THR A 67 -32.61 -42.59 -10.67
N TYR A 68 -31.31 -42.44 -10.99
CA TYR A 68 -30.09 -43.20 -10.64
C TYR A 68 -28.99 -42.78 -11.65
N ARG A 69 -27.69 -42.61 -11.41
CA ARG A 69 -26.76 -42.53 -10.26
C ARG A 69 -25.36 -42.57 -10.89
N VAL A 70 -24.40 -41.67 -10.60
CA VAL A 70 -22.97 -42.02 -10.44
C VAL A 70 -22.25 -40.97 -9.55
N GLN A 71 -21.97 -41.41 -8.33
CA GLN A 71 -20.77 -41.28 -7.49
C GLN A 71 -20.04 -39.91 -7.33
N ASN A 72 -20.00 -39.40 -6.09
CA ASN A 72 -18.82 -39.56 -5.23
C ASN A 72 -19.12 -39.29 -3.73
N ALA A 73 -18.56 -40.20 -2.91
CA ALA A 73 -18.23 -40.18 -1.47
C ALA A 73 -19.15 -39.48 -0.44
N THR A 74 -19.70 -40.28 0.48
CA THR A 74 -20.34 -39.86 1.74
C THR A 74 -19.38 -39.87 2.95
N PRO A 75 -19.66 -39.05 3.99
CA PRO A 75 -18.94 -38.99 5.27
C PRO A 75 -19.49 -39.98 6.30
N TRP A 76 -18.67 -40.36 7.29
CA TRP A 76 -19.06 -41.22 8.42
C TRP A 76 -19.61 -40.40 9.61
N PRO A 77 -20.54 -40.95 10.42
CA PRO A 77 -21.26 -40.25 11.48
C PRO A 77 -20.65 -40.49 12.88
N ILE A 78 -20.91 -39.55 13.79
CA ILE A 78 -20.60 -39.63 15.23
C ILE A 78 -21.81 -40.26 15.96
N PRO A 79 -21.64 -41.27 16.82
CA PRO A 79 -22.70 -41.77 17.69
C PRO A 79 -22.72 -41.03 19.03
N ILE A 80 -23.94 -40.84 19.54
CA ILE A 80 -24.29 -40.35 20.86
C ILE A 80 -24.15 -41.50 21.87
N SER A 81 -23.45 -41.27 22.98
CA SER A 81 -23.65 -42.02 24.23
C SER A 81 -23.31 -41.15 25.43
N ASP A 82 -24.29 -41.02 26.31
CA ASP A 82 -24.22 -40.47 27.65
C ASP A 82 -23.22 -41.24 28.52
N GLU A 83 -22.34 -40.54 29.23
CA GLU A 83 -21.95 -40.93 30.59
C GLU A 83 -21.38 -39.75 31.37
N TYR A 84 -22.12 -39.39 32.43
CA TYR A 84 -21.79 -38.41 33.45
C TYR A 84 -20.62 -38.88 34.31
N HIS A 85 -19.56 -38.07 34.45
CA HIS A 85 -18.81 -38.00 35.70
C HIS A 85 -18.32 -36.58 36.00
N HIS A 86 -18.67 -36.15 37.21
CA HIS A 86 -18.48 -34.83 37.81
C HIS A 86 -17.03 -34.35 37.87
N TRP A 87 -16.83 -33.09 37.48
CA TRP A 87 -15.95 -32.16 38.19
C TRP A 87 -16.70 -30.87 38.48
N ASN A 88 -17.12 -30.73 39.74
CA ASN A 88 -17.74 -29.53 40.29
C ASN A 88 -16.67 -28.43 40.41
N GLY A 89 -16.96 -27.25 39.86
CA GLY A 89 -16.09 -26.11 40.13
C GLY A 89 -16.39 -24.77 39.49
N PHE A 90 -17.59 -24.47 38.97
CA PHE A 90 -17.94 -23.08 38.61
C PHE A 90 -19.46 -22.85 38.71
N ARG A 91 -19.93 -22.42 39.88
CA ARG A 91 -21.24 -21.76 40.02
C ARG A 91 -21.06 -20.29 39.70
N GLY A 92 -21.31 -19.90 38.45
CA GLY A 92 -21.26 -18.49 38.04
C GLY A 92 -21.85 -18.16 36.66
N SER A 93 -22.43 -19.13 35.94
CA SER A 93 -22.73 -18.94 34.51
C SER A 93 -24.21 -19.08 34.14
N THR A 94 -25.11 -19.19 35.11
CA THR A 94 -26.55 -19.26 34.86
C THR A 94 -27.29 -17.92 35.00
N SER A 95 -26.63 -16.83 35.41
CA SER A 95 -27.27 -15.50 35.47
C SER A 95 -27.08 -14.65 34.21
N ILE A 96 -26.10 -14.95 33.35
CA ILE A 96 -25.79 -14.11 32.17
C ILE A 96 -26.75 -14.40 31.01
N ALA A 97 -27.17 -15.67 30.83
CA ALA A 97 -28.16 -16.02 29.80
C ALA A 97 -29.58 -15.47 30.11
N ALA A 98 -29.88 -15.19 31.38
CA ALA A 98 -31.16 -14.62 31.79
C ALA A 98 -31.25 -13.10 31.59
N ALA A 99 -30.11 -12.40 31.54
CA ALA A 99 -30.07 -10.94 31.34
C ALA A 99 -30.24 -10.52 29.87
N LEU A 100 -30.02 -11.42 28.91
CA LEU A 100 -30.19 -11.15 27.48
C LEU A 100 -31.66 -11.21 26.98
N LEU A 101 -32.60 -11.60 27.84
CA LEU A 101 -34.04 -11.66 27.52
C LEU A 101 -34.86 -10.50 28.13
N VAL A 102 -34.23 -9.60 28.87
CA VAL A 102 -34.89 -8.42 29.44
C VAL A 102 -34.05 -7.19 29.11
N GLY A 103 -34.55 -6.36 28.21
CA GLY A 103 -33.86 -5.14 27.74
C GLY A 103 -33.70 -4.11 28.85
N ASP A 104 -32.63 -4.22 29.63
CA ASP A 104 -32.29 -3.28 30.68
C ASP A 104 -30.95 -2.60 30.40
N ARG A 105 -30.98 -1.27 30.18
CA ARG A 105 -29.81 -0.41 29.90
C ARG A 105 -28.83 -0.34 31.07
N ALA A 106 -29.19 -0.85 32.25
CA ALA A 106 -28.29 -0.97 33.39
C ALA A 106 -27.27 -2.12 33.24
N GLY A 107 -27.57 -3.16 32.43
CA GLY A 107 -26.70 -4.30 32.17
C GLY A 107 -25.45 -3.94 31.35
N GLU A 108 -25.61 -3.12 30.32
CA GLU A 108 -24.51 -2.67 29.43
C GLU A 108 -23.45 -1.84 30.16
N LYS A 109 -23.87 -0.93 31.06
CA LYS A 109 -22.92 -0.15 31.88
C LYS A 109 -22.12 -1.02 32.83
N THR A 110 -22.73 -2.09 33.34
CA THR A 110 -22.08 -3.01 34.28
C THR A 110 -21.05 -3.87 33.57
N ILE A 111 -21.37 -4.36 32.37
CA ILE A 111 -20.44 -5.13 31.51
C ILE A 111 -19.27 -4.25 31.04
N ASN A 112 -19.51 -3.00 30.63
CA ASN A 112 -18.43 -2.08 30.24
C ASN A 112 -17.51 -1.72 31.41
N ASN A 113 -18.06 -1.60 32.63
CA ASN A 113 -17.25 -1.42 33.83
C ASN A 113 -16.48 -2.69 34.19
N GLU A 114 -17.05 -3.89 34.00
CA GLU A 114 -16.35 -5.16 34.20
C GLU A 114 -15.26 -5.41 33.15
N ILE A 115 -15.44 -4.99 31.90
CA ILE A 115 -14.39 -5.02 30.85
C ILE A 115 -13.29 -4.01 31.16
N ARG A 116 -13.63 -2.79 31.62
CA ARG A 116 -12.64 -1.82 32.14
C ARG A 116 -11.91 -2.37 33.35
N ASP A 117 -12.60 -3.02 34.27
CA ASP A 117 -12.00 -3.63 35.45
C ASP A 117 -11.17 -4.87 35.09
N LEU A 118 -11.49 -5.59 34.01
CA LEU A 118 -10.66 -6.67 33.46
C LEU A 118 -9.40 -6.11 32.76
N GLN A 119 -9.51 -5.01 32.03
CA GLN A 119 -8.37 -4.27 31.47
C GLN A 119 -7.52 -3.61 32.57
N LEU A 120 -8.10 -3.27 33.72
CA LEU A 120 -7.35 -2.80 34.90
C LEU A 120 -6.75 -3.95 35.72
N LYS A 121 -7.33 -5.16 35.65
CA LYS A 121 -6.83 -6.39 36.31
C LYS A 121 -5.69 -7.06 35.55
N PHE A 122 -5.64 -6.95 34.23
CA PHE A 122 -4.48 -7.31 33.43
C PHE A 122 -3.65 -6.06 33.23
N GLY A 123 -2.58 -5.90 34.02
CA GLY A 123 -1.63 -4.81 33.84
C GLY A 123 -1.19 -4.67 32.39
N GLU A 124 -0.87 -3.45 31.99
CA GLU A 124 -0.36 -3.13 30.65
C GLU A 124 0.74 -4.12 30.25
N ARG A 125 0.61 -4.71 29.04
CA ARG A 125 1.57 -5.71 28.56
C ARG A 125 2.98 -5.13 28.61
N ASP A 126 3.87 -5.82 29.30
CA ASP A 126 5.29 -5.52 29.26
C ASP A 126 5.87 -6.04 27.92
N PHE A 127 6.54 -5.15 27.20
CA PHE A 127 7.22 -5.47 25.95
C PHE A 127 8.72 -5.70 26.15
N ALA A 128 9.23 -5.62 27.38
CA ALA A 128 10.63 -5.90 27.67
C ALA A 128 11.04 -7.30 27.19
N GLY A 129 12.17 -7.38 26.48
CA GLY A 129 12.71 -8.63 25.91
C GLY A 129 12.02 -9.12 24.63
N SER A 130 10.99 -8.42 24.13
CA SER A 130 10.41 -8.72 22.81
C SER A 130 11.35 -8.29 21.67
N PRO A 131 11.18 -8.83 20.44
CA PRO A 131 11.98 -8.44 19.29
C PRO A 131 11.97 -6.92 19.05
N LYS A 132 13.12 -6.35 18.70
CA LYS A 132 13.21 -4.93 18.35
C LYS A 132 12.49 -4.66 17.02
N VAL A 133 11.55 -3.73 17.04
CA VAL A 133 10.95 -3.14 15.83
C VAL A 133 11.51 -1.72 15.69
N PRO A 134 12.31 -1.44 14.65
CA PRO A 134 12.83 -0.10 14.37
C PRO A 134 11.72 0.93 14.22
N VAL A 135 11.92 2.12 14.78
CA VAL A 135 10.99 3.24 14.69
C VAL A 135 11.59 4.36 13.85
N TYR A 136 10.86 4.73 12.81
CA TYR A 136 11.13 5.88 11.96
C TYR A 136 10.11 6.98 12.21
N VAL A 137 10.46 8.22 11.90
CA VAL A 137 9.51 9.36 11.95
C VAL A 137 9.46 10.03 10.60
N MET A 138 8.27 10.19 10.06
CA MET A 138 8.07 10.87 8.78
C MET A 138 8.33 12.37 8.94
N LEU A 139 9.16 12.94 8.07
CA LEU A 139 9.48 14.38 8.07
C LEU A 139 8.29 15.24 7.63
N PRO A 140 8.25 16.55 7.90
CA PRO A 140 7.21 17.44 7.37
C PRO A 140 7.11 17.37 5.84
N LEU A 141 5.88 17.37 5.30
CA LEU A 141 5.62 17.28 3.84
C LEU A 141 6.41 18.32 3.03
N GLY A 142 6.47 19.55 3.54
CA GLY A 142 7.18 20.68 2.93
C GLY A 142 8.63 20.86 3.37
N VAL A 143 9.30 19.81 3.86
CA VAL A 143 10.71 19.91 4.27
C VAL A 143 11.63 20.37 3.12
N ILE A 144 11.27 20.03 1.88
CA ILE A 144 11.86 20.58 0.65
C ILE A 144 10.80 21.44 -0.05
N ASN A 145 11.14 22.67 -0.43
CA ASN A 145 10.24 23.56 -1.16
C ASN A 145 10.24 23.31 -2.69
N MET A 146 9.33 23.96 -3.42
CA MET A 146 9.20 23.85 -4.89
C MET A 146 10.45 24.26 -5.69
N LYS A 147 11.44 24.93 -5.06
CA LYS A 147 12.72 25.28 -5.68
C LYS A 147 13.81 24.23 -5.43
N SER A 148 13.48 23.11 -4.78
CA SER A 148 14.42 22.10 -4.29
C SER A 148 15.40 22.69 -3.26
N GLU A 149 14.87 23.45 -2.29
CA GLU A 149 15.64 23.99 -1.16
C GLU A 149 15.11 23.42 0.16
N LEU A 150 16.04 23.10 1.07
CA LEU A 150 15.72 22.64 2.42
C LEU A 150 15.15 23.79 3.26
N VAL A 151 13.92 23.63 3.74
CA VAL A 151 13.21 24.60 4.57
C VAL A 151 13.65 24.48 6.02
N ASP A 152 13.97 25.63 6.65
CA ASP A 152 14.34 25.76 8.06
C ASP A 152 15.28 24.65 8.58
N PRO A 153 16.53 24.57 8.06
CA PRO A 153 17.46 23.52 8.43
C PRO A 153 17.81 23.52 9.92
N ASP A 154 17.81 24.68 10.57
CA ASP A 154 18.22 24.79 11.98
C ASP A 154 17.16 24.24 12.93
N ALA A 155 15.88 24.55 12.71
CA ALA A 155 14.79 23.94 13.46
C ALA A 155 14.73 22.42 13.23
N LEU A 156 14.92 21.99 11.97
CA LEU A 156 14.97 20.57 11.65
C LEU A 156 16.10 19.84 12.39
N VAL A 157 17.32 20.40 12.41
CA VAL A 157 18.44 19.82 13.18
C VAL A 157 18.09 19.67 14.66
N LYS A 158 17.43 20.68 15.25
CA LYS A 158 17.01 20.61 16.66
C LYS A 158 16.05 19.45 16.91
N HIS A 159 15.01 19.31 16.08
CA HIS A 159 14.04 18.23 16.19
C HIS A 159 14.68 16.85 15.97
N LEU A 160 15.55 16.71 14.98
CA LEU A 160 16.23 15.44 14.70
C LEU A 160 17.20 15.02 15.81
N LYS A 161 17.87 15.98 16.47
CA LYS A 161 18.67 15.68 17.66
C LYS A 161 17.82 15.18 18.82
N ILE A 162 16.63 15.76 19.01
CA ILE A 162 15.67 15.33 20.04
C ILE A 162 15.20 13.90 19.74
N LEU A 163 14.77 13.61 18.51
CA LEU A 163 14.40 12.24 18.10
C LEU A 163 15.55 11.25 18.31
N LYS A 164 16.77 11.63 17.92
CA LYS A 164 17.94 10.77 18.11
C LYS A 164 18.24 10.49 19.59
N SER A 165 17.96 11.44 20.49
CA SER A 165 18.21 11.29 21.93
C SER A 165 17.34 10.23 22.61
N ILE A 166 16.20 9.88 22.00
CA ILE A 166 15.30 8.81 22.45
C ILE A 166 15.42 7.55 21.60
N ASN A 167 16.56 7.36 20.92
CA ASN A 167 16.89 6.20 20.11
C ASN A 167 16.04 5.95 18.85
N VAL A 168 15.27 6.93 18.34
CA VAL A 168 14.65 6.81 17.01
C VAL A 168 15.69 6.36 15.97
N ASP A 169 15.36 5.32 15.20
CA ASP A 169 16.31 4.64 14.32
C ASP A 169 16.61 5.47 13.07
N GLY A 170 15.59 6.16 12.55
CA GLY A 170 15.71 6.97 11.34
C GLY A 170 14.53 7.88 11.08
N VAL A 171 14.51 8.44 9.87
CA VAL A 171 13.41 9.26 9.37
C VAL A 171 12.98 8.81 7.98
N MET A 172 11.74 9.12 7.64
CA MET A 172 11.17 8.86 6.30
C MET A 172 10.88 10.19 5.60
N VAL A 173 11.14 10.27 4.29
CA VAL A 173 10.93 11.49 3.51
C VAL A 173 10.41 11.20 2.11
N ASP A 174 9.47 12.03 1.67
CA ASP A 174 8.98 12.08 0.29
C ASP A 174 9.97 12.75 -0.65
N CYS A 175 10.44 12.02 -1.66
CA CYS A 175 11.14 12.57 -2.82
C CYS A 175 10.14 12.88 -3.94
N TRP A 176 9.57 14.10 -3.88
CA TRP A 176 8.51 14.57 -4.77
C TRP A 176 8.96 14.70 -6.22
N TRP A 177 8.34 13.93 -7.10
CA TRP A 177 8.59 13.99 -8.54
C TRP A 177 8.40 15.41 -9.10
N GLY A 178 7.34 16.09 -8.65
CA GLY A 178 7.02 17.46 -9.03
C GLY A 178 8.05 18.54 -8.65
N ILE A 179 8.89 18.27 -7.64
CA ILE A 179 9.99 19.17 -7.25
C ILE A 179 11.23 18.84 -8.07
N VAL A 180 11.58 17.56 -8.13
CA VAL A 180 12.88 17.11 -8.65
C VAL A 180 12.94 17.20 -10.17
N GLU A 181 11.92 16.71 -10.89
CA GLU A 181 11.84 16.78 -12.37
C GLU A 181 10.81 17.83 -12.82
N GLY A 182 10.62 18.89 -12.02
CA GLY A 182 9.49 19.81 -12.15
C GLY A 182 9.50 20.65 -13.44
N ARG A 183 10.68 21.01 -13.96
CA ARG A 183 10.85 21.98 -15.06
C ARG A 183 10.67 21.36 -16.44
N ARG A 184 11.38 20.27 -16.73
CA ARG A 184 11.38 19.61 -18.04
C ARG A 184 11.77 18.13 -17.87
N PRO A 185 11.40 17.27 -18.83
CA PRO A 185 11.82 15.88 -18.86
C PRO A 185 13.32 15.71 -18.63
N GLN A 186 13.70 14.80 -17.74
CA GLN A 186 15.06 14.36 -17.43
C GLN A 186 16.00 15.43 -16.86
N ASP A 187 15.47 16.56 -16.40
CA ASP A 187 16.22 17.61 -15.70
C ASP A 187 15.96 17.51 -14.19
N TYR A 188 16.77 16.67 -13.53
CA TYR A 188 16.60 16.31 -12.12
C TYR A 188 17.39 17.26 -11.20
N ASN A 189 16.69 17.93 -10.29
CA ASN A 189 17.30 18.78 -9.27
C ASN A 189 17.20 18.19 -7.87
N TRP A 190 18.24 17.46 -7.47
CA TRP A 190 18.37 16.81 -6.16
C TRP A 190 19.00 17.67 -5.06
N THR A 191 19.29 18.94 -5.33
CA THR A 191 20.10 19.82 -4.45
C THR A 191 19.56 19.89 -3.01
N GLY A 192 18.26 20.11 -2.83
CA GLY A 192 17.63 20.19 -1.52
C GLY A 192 17.70 18.87 -0.75
N TYR A 193 17.40 17.76 -1.44
CA TYR A 193 17.48 16.41 -0.87
C TYR A 193 18.92 16.03 -0.49
N LYS A 194 19.92 16.41 -1.29
CA LYS A 194 21.34 16.21 -0.96
C LYS A 194 21.76 16.93 0.30
N ARG A 195 21.26 18.16 0.52
CA ARG A 195 21.50 18.88 1.78
C ARG A 195 20.82 18.18 2.97
N LEU A 196 19.59 17.72 2.79
CA LEU A 196 18.84 16.98 3.81
C LEU A 196 19.54 15.66 4.18
N PHE A 197 19.95 14.85 3.21
CA PHE A 197 20.52 13.54 3.47
C PHE A 197 21.88 13.65 4.14
N LYS A 198 22.70 14.65 3.77
CA LYS A 198 23.94 14.98 4.49
C LYS A 198 23.68 15.33 5.96
N LEU A 199 22.59 16.04 6.25
CA LEU A 199 22.19 16.41 7.61
C LEU A 199 21.76 15.15 8.39
N VAL A 200 20.89 14.32 7.84
CA VAL A 200 20.43 13.04 8.45
C VAL A 200 21.62 12.13 8.74
N ARG A 201 22.52 11.94 7.78
CA ARG A 201 23.77 11.18 7.94
C ARG A 201 24.63 11.72 9.08
N ARG A 202 24.84 13.04 9.14
CA ARG A 202 25.64 13.69 10.19
C ARG A 202 25.05 13.45 11.59
N LEU A 203 23.74 13.33 11.71
CA LEU A 203 23.04 13.02 12.96
C LEU A 203 22.94 11.52 13.25
N LYS A 204 23.54 10.66 12.41
CA LYS A 204 23.55 9.20 12.56
C LYS A 204 22.15 8.59 12.66
N LEU A 205 21.24 9.12 11.87
CA LEU A 205 19.90 8.57 11.64
C LEU A 205 19.89 7.80 10.32
N LYS A 206 19.11 6.73 10.25
CA LYS A 206 18.81 6.02 9.00
C LYS A 206 17.76 6.78 8.20
N LEU A 207 17.62 6.43 6.93
CA LEU A 207 16.75 7.11 5.99
C LEU A 207 15.92 6.10 5.20
N GLN A 208 14.60 6.25 5.27
CA GLN A 208 13.65 5.65 4.32
C GLN A 208 13.22 6.75 3.34
N VAL A 209 13.15 6.42 2.05
CA VAL A 209 12.83 7.41 1.01
C VAL A 209 11.66 6.94 0.18
N VAL A 210 10.66 7.80 0.00
CA VAL A 210 9.51 7.53 -0.87
C VAL A 210 9.76 8.12 -2.25
N MET A 211 9.65 7.30 -3.30
CA MET A 211 9.58 7.77 -4.69
C MET A 211 8.16 8.29 -4.96
N SER A 212 7.92 9.54 -4.59
CA SER A 212 6.57 10.13 -4.58
C SER A 212 6.16 10.61 -5.98
N PHE A 213 5.65 9.67 -6.80
CA PHE A 213 5.10 9.92 -8.15
C PHE A 213 3.65 10.47 -8.13
N HIS A 214 3.29 11.19 -7.08
CA HIS A 214 1.94 11.70 -6.83
C HIS A 214 1.99 13.16 -6.33
N GLU A 215 0.84 13.84 -6.39
CA GLU A 215 0.63 15.16 -5.79
C GLU A 215 0.51 15.05 -4.26
N CYS A 216 1.22 15.90 -3.54
CA CYS A 216 0.89 16.27 -2.17
C CYS A 216 -0.19 17.35 -2.21
N GLY A 217 -1.31 17.16 -1.51
CA GLY A 217 -2.37 18.17 -1.42
C GLY A 217 -3.72 17.64 -1.83
N GLY A 218 -4.69 17.75 -0.93
CA GLY A 218 -6.08 17.35 -1.17
C GLY A 218 -6.52 16.11 -0.41
N ASN A 219 -5.59 15.43 0.26
CA ASN A 219 -5.89 14.34 1.17
C ASN A 219 -5.86 14.83 2.64
N VAL A 220 -6.40 14.02 3.54
CA VAL A 220 -6.42 14.33 4.97
C VAL A 220 -4.98 14.41 5.50
N GLY A 221 -4.63 15.53 6.14
CA GLY A 221 -3.30 15.75 6.71
C GLY A 221 -2.32 16.52 5.81
N ASP A 222 -2.68 16.78 4.55
CA ASP A 222 -1.86 17.58 3.64
C ASP A 222 -1.96 19.06 3.98
N ASN A 223 -0.85 19.67 4.41
CA ASN A 223 -0.75 21.10 4.68
C ASN A 223 0.07 21.87 3.63
N VAL A 224 0.57 21.19 2.60
CA VAL A 224 1.33 21.75 1.48
C VAL A 224 0.77 21.20 0.18
N THR A 225 0.84 22.00 -0.88
CA THR A 225 0.48 21.58 -2.24
C THR A 225 1.74 21.43 -3.09
N ILE A 226 2.10 20.20 -3.43
CA ILE A 226 3.22 19.85 -4.30
C ILE A 226 2.66 19.00 -5.44
N PRO A 227 2.39 19.58 -6.61
CA PRO A 227 1.74 18.84 -7.68
C PRO A 227 2.71 18.04 -8.53
N LEU A 228 2.20 17.23 -9.46
CA LEU A 228 2.99 16.62 -10.53
C LEU A 228 3.77 17.66 -11.37
N PRO A 229 4.85 17.27 -12.06
CA PRO A 229 5.68 18.19 -12.84
C PRO A 229 4.90 19.07 -13.83
N GLY A 230 5.38 20.31 -14.02
CA GLY A 230 4.71 21.29 -14.89
C GLY A 230 4.53 20.79 -16.32
N TRP A 231 5.56 20.13 -16.87
CA TRP A 231 5.53 19.57 -18.22
C TRP A 231 4.52 18.42 -18.38
N VAL A 232 4.23 17.67 -17.31
CA VAL A 232 3.18 16.61 -17.32
C VAL A 232 1.81 17.25 -17.35
N LYS A 233 1.60 18.29 -16.54
CA LYS A 233 0.34 19.06 -16.54
C LYS A 233 0.04 19.68 -17.89
N GLU A 234 1.05 20.18 -18.58
CA GLU A 234 0.90 20.71 -19.94
C GLU A 234 0.46 19.64 -20.95
N ILE A 235 0.97 18.42 -20.84
CA ILE A 235 0.50 17.28 -21.63
C ILE A 235 -0.96 16.97 -21.28
N GLY A 236 -1.28 16.94 -19.99
CA GLY A 236 -2.63 16.70 -19.48
C GLY A 236 -3.69 17.68 -20.00
N LYS A 237 -3.32 18.93 -20.30
CA LYS A 237 -4.24 19.90 -20.93
C LYS A 237 -4.67 19.48 -22.33
N ASN A 238 -3.77 18.85 -23.10
CA ASN A 238 -4.04 18.40 -24.47
C ASN A 238 -4.53 16.94 -24.52
N ASN A 239 -4.20 16.15 -23.52
CA ASN A 239 -4.52 14.73 -23.40
C ASN A 239 -4.96 14.44 -21.96
N PRO A 240 -6.22 14.78 -21.59
CA PRO A 240 -6.70 14.64 -20.21
C PRO A 240 -6.80 13.17 -19.76
N ASP A 241 -6.82 12.22 -20.70
CA ASP A 241 -6.87 10.79 -20.43
C ASP A 241 -5.56 10.21 -19.89
N ILE A 242 -4.51 11.01 -19.67
CA ILE A 242 -3.35 10.57 -18.88
C ILE A 242 -3.68 10.46 -17.38
N TYR A 243 -4.83 10.95 -16.96
CA TYR A 243 -5.31 10.95 -15.57
C TYR A 243 -6.48 10.00 -15.37
N PHE A 244 -6.58 9.44 -14.17
CA PHE A 244 -7.73 8.64 -13.76
C PHE A 244 -9.03 9.45 -13.88
N THR A 245 -10.10 8.74 -14.23
CA THR A 245 -11.36 9.38 -14.63
C THR A 245 -12.53 8.58 -14.11
N ASP A 246 -13.51 9.28 -13.53
CA ASP A 246 -14.76 8.67 -13.08
C ASP A 246 -15.83 8.66 -14.17
N LYS A 247 -16.97 8.04 -13.87
CA LYS A 247 -18.08 7.88 -14.83
C LYS A 247 -18.67 9.20 -15.33
N GLU A 248 -18.53 10.28 -14.57
CA GLU A 248 -19.00 11.63 -14.94
C GLU A 248 -17.96 12.40 -15.76
N GLY A 249 -16.79 11.80 -16.01
CA GLY A 249 -15.69 12.39 -16.77
C GLY A 249 -14.80 13.31 -15.95
N ARG A 250 -14.97 13.38 -14.62
CA ARG A 250 -14.10 14.17 -13.73
C ARG A 250 -12.74 13.50 -13.64
N ARG A 251 -11.68 14.31 -13.58
CA ARG A 251 -10.28 13.86 -13.67
C ARG A 251 -9.55 14.09 -12.36
N THR A 252 -8.78 13.09 -11.93
CA THR A 252 -7.92 13.20 -10.74
C THR A 252 -6.48 13.50 -11.17
N TYR A 253 -5.98 14.70 -10.84
CA TYR A 253 -4.65 15.17 -11.22
C TYR A 253 -3.51 14.69 -10.30
N GLU A 254 -3.83 13.83 -9.33
CA GLU A 254 -2.91 13.41 -8.27
C GLU A 254 -1.82 12.46 -8.77
N CYS A 255 -2.14 11.56 -9.69
CA CYS A 255 -1.19 10.61 -10.28
C CYS A 255 -1.59 10.28 -11.72
N LEU A 256 -0.70 9.62 -12.46
CA LEU A 256 -1.00 9.17 -13.82
C LEU A 256 -1.88 7.91 -13.82
N SER A 257 -2.81 7.82 -14.77
CA SER A 257 -3.58 6.60 -15.01
C SER A 257 -2.67 5.47 -15.45
N TRP A 258 -2.88 4.28 -14.91
CA TRP A 258 -2.15 3.07 -15.33
C TRP A 258 -2.44 2.66 -16.77
N GLY A 259 -3.50 3.21 -17.38
CA GLY A 259 -3.80 3.04 -18.80
C GLY A 259 -2.67 3.53 -19.72
N ILE A 260 -1.80 4.43 -19.25
CA ILE A 260 -0.67 4.95 -20.02
C ILE A 260 0.69 4.32 -19.65
N ASP A 261 0.71 3.28 -18.81
CA ASP A 261 1.95 2.59 -18.43
C ASP A 261 2.77 2.12 -19.63
N LYS A 262 2.10 1.75 -20.73
CA LYS A 262 2.72 1.24 -21.97
C LYS A 262 2.60 2.20 -23.15
N GLU A 263 2.05 3.40 -22.93
CA GLU A 263 1.73 4.35 -24.00
C GLU A 263 2.75 5.49 -24.03
N ARG A 264 3.35 5.76 -25.19
CA ARG A 264 4.41 6.78 -25.36
C ARG A 264 3.87 8.20 -25.46
N VAL A 265 3.07 8.61 -24.48
CA VAL A 265 2.36 9.91 -24.47
C VAL A 265 3.04 10.98 -23.62
N LEU A 266 4.16 10.66 -22.97
CA LEU A 266 4.93 11.57 -22.11
C LEU A 266 6.21 12.04 -22.83
N LYS A 267 6.03 12.82 -23.91
CA LYS A 267 7.13 13.32 -24.77
C LYS A 267 8.00 12.18 -25.34
N GLY A 268 7.35 11.11 -25.80
CA GLY A 268 8.01 9.94 -26.38
C GLY A 268 8.35 8.82 -25.37
N ARG A 269 8.15 9.06 -24.07
CA ARG A 269 8.31 8.05 -23.01
C ARG A 269 6.97 7.51 -22.54
N THR A 270 6.97 6.29 -21.99
CA THR A 270 5.84 5.73 -21.24
C THR A 270 5.88 6.16 -19.77
N ALA A 271 4.78 5.98 -19.02
CA ALA A 271 4.78 6.31 -17.59
C ALA A 271 5.81 5.48 -16.80
N VAL A 272 5.93 4.18 -17.08
CA VAL A 272 6.89 3.32 -16.38
C VAL A 272 8.35 3.67 -16.72
N GLU A 273 8.64 4.13 -17.95
CA GLU A 273 9.98 4.63 -18.32
C GLU A 273 10.32 5.91 -17.56
N VAL A 274 9.35 6.81 -17.37
CA VAL A 274 9.52 8.03 -16.57
C VAL A 274 9.86 7.70 -15.13
N TYR A 275 9.12 6.77 -14.50
CA TYR A 275 9.41 6.31 -13.14
C TYR A 275 10.79 5.67 -13.04
N PHE A 276 11.16 4.82 -13.99
CA PHE A 276 12.47 4.17 -14.00
C PHE A 276 13.62 5.16 -14.17
N ASP A 277 13.53 6.12 -15.08
CA ASP A 277 14.55 7.15 -15.26
C ASP A 277 14.73 7.99 -13.98
N TYR A 278 13.64 8.32 -13.29
CA TYR A 278 13.67 9.02 -12.01
C TYR A 278 14.38 8.22 -10.92
N MET A 279 14.01 6.95 -10.76
CA MET A 279 14.64 6.03 -9.80
C MET A 279 16.12 5.84 -10.09
N ARG A 280 16.51 5.69 -11.37
CA ARG A 280 17.91 5.59 -11.79
C ARG A 280 18.69 6.87 -11.46
N SER A 281 18.10 8.04 -11.73
CA SER A 281 18.69 9.34 -11.38
C SER A 281 18.94 9.45 -9.88
N PHE A 282 17.97 9.05 -9.06
CA PHE A 282 18.11 8.99 -7.61
C PHE A 282 19.24 8.04 -7.17
N ARG A 283 19.25 6.81 -7.71
CA ARG A 283 20.27 5.79 -7.41
C ARG A 283 21.68 6.33 -7.65
N VAL A 284 21.90 6.98 -8.80
CA VAL A 284 23.21 7.54 -9.19
C VAL A 284 23.60 8.72 -8.30
N GLU A 285 22.68 9.65 -8.07
CA GLU A 285 22.97 10.88 -7.30
C GLU A 285 23.33 10.58 -5.83
N PHE A 286 22.74 9.53 -5.26
CA PHE A 286 22.86 9.18 -3.84
C PHE A 286 23.64 7.88 -3.58
N ASP A 287 24.44 7.41 -4.53
CA ASP A 287 25.22 6.17 -4.43
C ASP A 287 26.00 6.06 -3.11
N GLU A 288 26.69 7.13 -2.71
CA GLU A 288 27.44 7.19 -1.44
C GLU A 288 26.57 6.86 -0.20
N PHE A 289 25.27 7.17 -0.22
CA PHE A 289 24.36 6.94 0.90
C PHE A 289 23.86 5.49 0.95
N PHE A 290 23.81 4.81 -0.19
CA PHE A 290 23.51 3.39 -0.27
C PHE A 290 24.72 2.56 0.20
N GLU A 291 25.92 2.87 -0.31
CA GLU A 291 27.16 2.17 0.08
C GLU A 291 27.44 2.28 1.59
N GLN A 292 27.14 3.44 2.18
CA GLN A 292 27.28 3.69 3.63
C GLN A 292 26.11 3.14 4.46
N GLY A 293 25.10 2.55 3.81
CA GLY A 293 23.89 2.03 4.46
C GLY A 293 23.09 3.09 5.23
N VAL A 294 23.14 4.36 4.80
CA VAL A 294 22.33 5.44 5.38
C VAL A 294 20.90 5.31 4.91
N ILE A 295 20.71 5.11 3.60
CA ILE A 295 19.42 4.75 3.02
C ILE A 295 19.20 3.26 3.28
N THR A 296 18.15 2.93 4.03
CA THR A 296 17.86 1.55 4.42
C THR A 296 16.70 0.94 3.64
N GLU A 297 15.84 1.78 3.06
CA GLU A 297 14.68 1.34 2.30
C GLU A 297 14.21 2.41 1.32
N ILE A 298 13.70 1.96 0.17
CA ILE A 298 13.02 2.79 -0.81
C ILE A 298 11.55 2.35 -0.90
N GLU A 299 10.62 3.23 -0.58
CA GLU A 299 9.21 3.00 -0.84
C GLU A 299 8.83 3.52 -2.23
N ILE A 300 8.16 2.70 -3.04
CA ILE A 300 7.77 3.06 -4.41
C ILE A 300 6.32 3.52 -4.43
N GLY A 301 6.09 4.77 -4.82
CA GLY A 301 4.73 5.29 -4.99
C GLY A 301 4.05 4.64 -6.20
N LEU A 302 2.89 4.01 -5.98
CA LEU A 302 2.16 3.26 -7.03
C LEU A 302 0.80 3.87 -7.41
N GLY A 303 0.48 5.05 -6.88
CA GLY A 303 -0.81 5.70 -7.10
C GLY A 303 -1.01 6.92 -6.21
N PRO A 304 -2.28 7.32 -5.95
CA PRO A 304 -2.60 8.45 -5.08
C PRO A 304 -2.07 8.22 -3.67
N CYS A 305 -1.60 9.26 -2.99
CA CYS A 305 -0.84 9.18 -1.73
C CYS A 305 0.40 8.25 -1.76
N GLY A 306 0.86 7.82 -2.94
CA GLY A 306 1.89 6.79 -3.08
C GLY A 306 1.38 5.36 -2.88
N GLU A 307 0.09 5.19 -2.63
CA GLU A 307 -0.53 3.91 -2.32
C GLU A 307 -0.91 3.15 -3.60
N LEU A 308 -0.77 1.82 -3.56
CA LEU A 308 -1.27 0.95 -4.62
C LEU A 308 -2.80 0.85 -4.55
N ARG A 309 -3.50 1.80 -5.17
CA ARG A 309 -4.96 1.82 -5.32
C ARG A 309 -5.40 2.78 -6.42
N TYR A 310 -6.68 2.72 -6.76
CA TYR A 310 -7.33 3.78 -7.53
C TYR A 310 -7.69 4.99 -6.63
N PRO A 311 -7.81 6.21 -7.19
CA PRO A 311 -8.29 7.38 -6.47
C PRO A 311 -9.82 7.38 -6.32
N SER A 312 -10.38 6.38 -5.64
CA SER A 312 -11.83 6.12 -5.59
C SER A 312 -12.61 6.95 -4.57
N TYR A 313 -11.94 7.61 -3.63
CA TYR A 313 -12.53 8.45 -2.57
C TYR A 313 -11.96 9.88 -2.52
N PRO A 314 -11.89 10.62 -3.64
CA PRO A 314 -11.31 11.97 -3.65
C PRO A 314 -12.26 12.97 -3.00
N ILE A 315 -11.81 13.61 -1.91
CA ILE A 315 -12.56 14.68 -1.22
C ILE A 315 -12.89 15.83 -2.18
N LYS A 316 -11.96 16.15 -3.11
CA LYS A 316 -12.12 17.17 -4.15
C LYS A 316 -13.33 16.93 -5.07
N HIS A 317 -13.81 15.69 -5.22
CA HIS A 317 -14.99 15.36 -6.04
C HIS A 317 -16.25 15.09 -5.21
N GLY A 318 -16.24 15.49 -3.93
CA GLY A 318 -17.42 15.41 -3.06
C GLY A 318 -17.57 14.09 -2.31
N TRP A 319 -16.58 13.20 -2.37
CA TRP A 319 -16.56 12.04 -1.48
C TRP A 319 -16.52 12.49 -0.01
N LYS A 320 -17.25 11.77 0.84
CA LYS A 320 -17.28 11.95 2.28
C LYS A 320 -17.32 10.58 2.93
N TYR A 321 -16.56 10.40 4.00
CA TYR A 321 -16.62 9.18 4.80
C TYR A 321 -18.05 8.97 5.36
N PRO A 322 -18.60 7.75 5.34
CA PRO A 322 -18.04 6.50 4.81
C PRO A 322 -18.57 6.13 3.41
N GLY A 323 -18.62 7.02 2.42
CA GLY A 323 -19.16 6.72 1.08
C GLY A 323 -18.41 5.57 0.36
N ILE A 324 -19.12 4.80 -0.48
CA ILE A 324 -18.55 3.65 -1.22
C ILE A 324 -17.45 4.02 -2.25
N GLY A 325 -17.34 5.28 -2.65
CA GLY A 325 -16.43 5.71 -3.70
C GLY A 325 -16.96 5.44 -5.12
N GLU A 326 -16.11 5.64 -6.14
CA GLU A 326 -16.46 5.32 -7.54
C GLU A 326 -15.28 4.65 -8.27
N PHE A 327 -15.60 3.78 -9.24
CA PHE A 327 -14.60 3.19 -10.14
C PHE A 327 -13.95 4.28 -11.02
N GLN A 328 -12.61 4.24 -11.12
CA GLN A 328 -11.80 5.30 -11.75
C GLN A 328 -11.21 4.90 -13.11
N CYS A 329 -11.95 4.11 -13.89
CA CYS A 329 -11.44 3.48 -15.12
C CYS A 329 -11.93 4.11 -16.44
N TYR A 330 -12.51 5.31 -16.40
CA TYR A 330 -13.23 5.88 -17.54
C TYR A 330 -12.36 6.73 -18.49
N ASP A 331 -11.04 6.75 -18.29
CA ASP A 331 -10.13 7.33 -19.27
C ASP A 331 -10.07 6.48 -20.55
N ARG A 332 -9.75 7.11 -21.68
CA ARG A 332 -9.79 6.42 -22.97
C ARG A 332 -8.92 5.16 -23.06
N TYR A 333 -7.82 5.09 -22.31
CA TYR A 333 -6.88 3.96 -22.39
C TYR A 333 -7.41 2.77 -21.60
N LEU A 334 -7.90 3.00 -20.38
CA LEU A 334 -8.53 1.97 -19.57
C LEU A 334 -9.84 1.49 -20.18
N MET A 335 -10.66 2.37 -20.74
CA MET A 335 -11.88 1.97 -21.48
C MET A 335 -11.59 1.11 -22.71
N LYS A 336 -10.51 1.41 -23.44
CA LYS A 336 -10.02 0.57 -24.54
C LYS A 336 -9.55 -0.80 -24.04
N SER A 337 -8.82 -0.84 -22.92
CA SER A 337 -8.40 -2.09 -22.27
C SER A 337 -9.60 -2.96 -21.87
N LEU A 338 -10.62 -2.36 -21.23
CA LEU A 338 -11.85 -3.06 -20.84
C LEU A 338 -12.59 -3.63 -22.05
N THR A 339 -12.73 -2.83 -23.12
CA THR A 339 -13.39 -3.24 -24.36
C THR A 339 -12.67 -4.45 -24.98
N ASN A 340 -11.34 -4.42 -25.03
CA ASN A 340 -10.54 -5.54 -25.55
C ASN A 340 -10.73 -6.80 -24.69
N ALA A 341 -10.66 -6.68 -23.36
CA ALA A 341 -10.87 -7.82 -22.46
C ALA A 341 -12.27 -8.43 -22.59
N ALA A 342 -13.29 -7.59 -22.82
CA ALA A 342 -14.67 -8.04 -23.05
C ALA A 342 -14.81 -8.79 -24.38
N ASN A 343 -14.17 -8.29 -25.44
CA ASN A 343 -14.14 -8.93 -26.75
C ASN A 343 -13.41 -10.29 -26.72
N GLU A 344 -12.28 -10.38 -26.02
CA GLU A 344 -11.52 -11.63 -25.85
C GLU A 344 -12.32 -12.72 -25.13
N ARG A 345 -13.20 -12.33 -24.20
CA ARG A 345 -14.14 -13.26 -23.55
C ARG A 345 -15.39 -13.60 -24.38
N GLY A 346 -15.56 -12.99 -25.56
CA GLY A 346 -16.74 -13.19 -26.41
C GLY A 346 -18.00 -12.46 -25.92
N HIS A 347 -17.85 -11.49 -25.00
CA HIS A 347 -18.95 -10.73 -24.41
C HIS A 347 -18.74 -9.21 -24.62
N ALA A 348 -18.72 -8.76 -25.88
CA ALA A 348 -18.45 -7.36 -26.24
C ALA A 348 -19.28 -6.33 -25.46
N PHE A 349 -20.53 -6.66 -25.11
CA PHE A 349 -21.43 -5.78 -24.34
C PHE A 349 -20.97 -5.56 -22.88
N TRP A 350 -20.03 -6.35 -22.35
CA TRP A 350 -19.38 -6.13 -21.06
C TRP A 350 -18.27 -5.07 -21.09
N GLY A 351 -17.94 -4.50 -22.25
CA GLY A 351 -16.88 -3.50 -22.42
C GLY A 351 -17.16 -2.12 -21.82
N ASN A 352 -17.94 -2.02 -20.74
CA ASN A 352 -18.33 -0.78 -20.09
C ASN A 352 -18.24 -0.91 -18.58
N GLY A 353 -18.11 0.21 -17.84
CA GLY A 353 -18.20 0.21 -16.38
C GLY A 353 -19.64 -0.01 -15.88
N PRO A 354 -19.82 -0.45 -14.62
CA PRO A 354 -21.14 -0.76 -14.06
C PRO A 354 -22.01 0.51 -13.91
N LYS A 355 -23.21 0.47 -14.50
CA LYS A 355 -24.13 1.61 -14.55
C LYS A 355 -24.90 1.84 -13.24
N ASN A 356 -25.03 0.81 -12.42
CA ASN A 356 -25.81 0.78 -11.17
C ASN A 356 -24.94 0.78 -9.91
N ALA A 357 -23.68 1.26 -10.02
CA ALA A 357 -22.72 1.33 -8.92
C ALA A 357 -22.93 2.51 -7.95
N GLY A 358 -24.00 3.30 -8.09
CA GLY A 358 -24.21 4.49 -7.25
C GLY A 358 -23.19 5.59 -7.54
N CYS A 359 -22.97 6.49 -6.58
CA CYS A 359 -21.98 7.57 -6.64
C CYS A 359 -21.07 7.57 -5.40
N TYR A 360 -20.10 8.50 -5.34
CA TYR A 360 -19.09 8.57 -4.27
C TYR A 360 -19.65 8.42 -2.85
N THR A 361 -20.81 9.03 -2.55
CA THR A 361 -21.41 9.07 -1.21
C THR A 361 -22.53 8.06 -1.00
N SER A 362 -22.83 7.21 -1.99
CA SER A 362 -23.83 6.14 -1.83
C SER A 362 -23.40 5.15 -0.76
N LYS A 363 -24.38 4.43 -0.20
CA LYS A 363 -24.16 3.25 0.65
C LYS A 363 -24.36 1.97 -0.16
N PRO A 364 -23.75 0.83 0.20
CA PRO A 364 -23.83 -0.40 -0.60
C PRO A 364 -25.28 -0.82 -0.91
N HIS A 365 -26.16 -0.79 0.10
CA HIS A 365 -27.56 -1.20 0.00
C HIS A 365 -28.43 -0.27 -0.86
N GLU A 366 -27.96 0.94 -1.18
CA GLU A 366 -28.67 1.90 -2.05
C GLU A 366 -28.38 1.67 -3.54
N THR A 367 -27.43 0.78 -3.86
CA THR A 367 -26.96 0.54 -5.23
C THR A 367 -27.41 -0.83 -5.73
N GLY A 368 -27.66 -0.94 -7.04
CA GLY A 368 -27.94 -2.25 -7.65
C GLY A 368 -26.69 -3.13 -7.76
N PHE A 369 -25.51 -2.51 -7.80
CA PHE A 369 -24.25 -3.24 -7.94
C PHE A 369 -23.75 -3.83 -6.62
N PHE A 370 -23.73 -3.06 -5.54
CA PHE A 370 -23.07 -3.44 -4.27
C PHE A 370 -24.01 -3.95 -3.18
N CYS A 371 -25.33 -3.92 -3.38
CA CYS A 371 -26.26 -4.44 -2.40
C CYS A 371 -26.11 -5.97 -2.22
N ASN A 372 -26.66 -6.52 -1.15
CA ASN A 372 -26.64 -7.96 -0.92
C ASN A 372 -27.35 -8.69 -2.08
N GLY A 373 -26.63 -9.60 -2.75
CA GLY A 373 -27.13 -10.27 -3.96
C GLY A 373 -27.10 -9.39 -5.22
N GLY A 374 -26.42 -8.24 -5.19
CA GLY A 374 -26.29 -7.32 -6.31
C GLY A 374 -25.31 -7.79 -7.40
N ASP A 375 -25.16 -6.97 -8.43
CA ASP A 375 -24.42 -7.34 -9.64
C ASP A 375 -22.93 -7.59 -9.44
N PHE A 376 -22.32 -7.16 -8.32
CA PHE A 376 -20.91 -7.43 -8.02
C PHE A 376 -20.56 -8.92 -8.07
N ASP A 377 -21.52 -9.80 -7.73
CA ASP A 377 -21.35 -11.25 -7.74
C ASP A 377 -21.89 -11.94 -9.02
N SER A 378 -22.46 -11.16 -9.95
CA SER A 378 -22.93 -11.65 -11.25
C SER A 378 -21.77 -12.04 -12.17
N HIS A 379 -22.06 -12.72 -13.29
CA HIS A 379 -21.04 -13.02 -14.31
C HIS A 379 -20.32 -11.77 -14.83
N TYR A 380 -21.08 -10.68 -15.05
CA TYR A 380 -20.52 -9.40 -15.47
C TYR A 380 -19.70 -8.74 -14.35
N GLY A 381 -20.22 -8.69 -13.12
CA GLY A 381 -19.52 -8.09 -11.99
C GLY A 381 -18.19 -8.79 -11.69
N ARG A 382 -18.19 -10.13 -11.67
CA ARG A 382 -16.96 -10.93 -11.52
C ARG A 382 -15.99 -10.69 -12.67
N PHE A 383 -16.45 -10.52 -13.91
CA PHE A 383 -15.57 -10.14 -15.03
C PHE A 383 -14.94 -8.77 -14.80
N PHE A 384 -15.77 -7.75 -14.56
CA PHE A 384 -15.33 -6.37 -14.43
C PHE A 384 -14.37 -6.19 -13.24
N LEU A 385 -14.71 -6.74 -12.07
CA LEU A 385 -13.90 -6.64 -10.87
C LEU A 385 -12.56 -7.36 -11.02
N ASN A 386 -12.54 -8.55 -11.64
CA ASN A 386 -11.28 -9.23 -11.96
C ASN A 386 -10.40 -8.36 -12.88
N TRP A 387 -10.96 -7.80 -13.96
CA TRP A 387 -10.22 -6.92 -14.86
C TRP A 387 -9.67 -5.69 -14.13
N TYR A 388 -10.52 -5.02 -13.35
CA TYR A 388 -10.17 -3.78 -12.65
C TYR A 388 -9.08 -4.00 -11.60
N SER A 389 -9.17 -5.09 -10.82
CA SER A 389 -8.13 -5.47 -9.87
C SER A 389 -6.87 -5.98 -10.56
N GLN A 390 -6.98 -6.70 -11.68
CA GLN A 390 -5.82 -7.23 -12.39
C GLN A 390 -4.95 -6.09 -12.96
N LEU A 391 -5.56 -4.98 -13.40
CA LEU A 391 -4.82 -3.79 -13.82
C LEU A 391 -3.95 -3.19 -12.70
N LEU A 392 -4.44 -3.20 -11.46
CA LEU A 392 -3.70 -2.79 -10.27
C LEU A 392 -2.48 -3.71 -10.04
N ILE A 393 -2.72 -5.03 -10.09
CA ILE A 393 -1.67 -6.05 -9.95
C ILE A 393 -0.62 -5.92 -11.05
N ASP A 394 -1.04 -5.75 -12.30
CA ASP A 394 -0.14 -5.61 -13.45
C ASP A 394 0.66 -4.31 -13.41
N HIS A 395 0.09 -3.23 -12.88
CA HIS A 395 0.80 -1.96 -12.65
C HIS A 395 1.92 -2.15 -11.63
N ALA A 396 1.59 -2.73 -10.46
CA ALA A 396 2.57 -3.03 -9.44
C ALA A 396 3.70 -3.94 -9.98
N ASP A 397 3.36 -4.99 -10.72
CA ASP A 397 4.33 -5.91 -11.32
C ASP A 397 5.35 -5.19 -12.21
N ARG A 398 4.88 -4.28 -13.08
CA ARG A 398 5.75 -3.51 -13.98
C ARG A 398 6.66 -2.55 -13.25
N VAL A 399 6.09 -1.73 -12.35
CA VAL A 399 6.84 -0.67 -11.69
C VAL A 399 7.84 -1.26 -10.69
N LEU A 400 7.44 -2.27 -9.91
CA LEU A 400 8.31 -2.92 -8.94
C LEU A 400 9.42 -3.73 -9.61
N SER A 401 9.16 -4.36 -10.76
CA SER A 401 10.22 -4.98 -11.56
C SER A 401 11.30 -3.98 -11.99
N LEU A 402 10.91 -2.77 -12.40
CA LEU A 402 11.85 -1.71 -12.78
C LEU A 402 12.54 -1.10 -11.55
N ALA A 403 11.84 -0.98 -10.43
CA ALA A 403 12.44 -0.52 -9.16
C ALA A 403 13.54 -1.45 -8.68
N ASN A 404 13.33 -2.78 -8.75
CA ASN A 404 14.36 -3.78 -8.44
C ASN A 404 15.60 -3.65 -9.32
N LEU A 405 15.44 -3.32 -10.60
CA LEU A 405 16.57 -3.05 -11.49
C LEU A 405 17.32 -1.76 -11.11
N ALA A 406 16.62 -0.75 -10.61
CA ALA A 406 17.23 0.52 -10.21
C ALA A 406 17.92 0.44 -8.83
N PHE A 407 17.42 -0.41 -7.93
CA PHE A 407 17.83 -0.47 -6.52
C PHE A 407 18.31 -1.87 -6.09
N GLU A 408 19.03 -2.56 -6.98
CA GLU A 408 19.54 -3.91 -6.71
C GLU A 408 20.25 -3.99 -5.34
N GLY A 409 19.83 -4.94 -4.51
CA GLY A 409 20.38 -5.19 -3.18
C GLY A 409 19.85 -4.29 -2.06
N ILE A 410 18.92 -3.36 -2.33
CA ILE A 410 18.31 -2.48 -1.33
C ILE A 410 16.88 -2.96 -0.99
N SER A 411 16.44 -2.78 0.26
CA SER A 411 15.05 -3.05 0.64
C SER A 411 14.12 -2.10 -0.13
N ILE A 412 13.08 -2.67 -0.75
CA ILE A 412 12.04 -1.91 -1.41
C ILE A 412 10.72 -2.20 -0.72
N ALA A 413 9.91 -1.17 -0.49
CA ALA A 413 8.57 -1.28 0.05
C ALA A 413 7.52 -0.76 -0.94
N ALA A 414 6.30 -1.28 -0.80
CA ALA A 414 5.12 -0.76 -1.48
C ALA A 414 4.02 -0.51 -0.46
N LYS A 415 3.40 0.66 -0.54
CA LYS A 415 2.34 1.07 0.38
C LYS A 415 0.97 0.63 -0.09
N LEU A 416 0.19 0.06 0.83
CA LEU A 416 -1.18 -0.37 0.59
C LEU A 416 -2.14 0.37 1.55
N SER A 417 -3.24 0.88 1.02
CA SER A 417 -4.21 1.66 1.79
C SER A 417 -5.15 0.77 2.61
N GLY A 418 -5.39 1.15 3.87
CA GLY A 418 -6.40 0.51 4.73
C GLY A 418 -7.82 1.02 4.48
N VAL A 419 -8.52 0.44 3.50
CA VAL A 419 -9.92 0.80 3.18
C VAL A 419 -10.88 -0.02 4.06
N HIS A 420 -11.08 0.46 5.29
CA HIS A 420 -11.76 -0.32 6.34
C HIS A 420 -13.28 -0.15 6.42
N TRP A 421 -13.86 0.84 5.75
CA TRP A 421 -15.31 1.07 5.76
C TRP A 421 -16.03 0.15 4.75
N TRP A 422 -17.26 -0.25 5.08
CA TRP A 422 -18.02 -1.31 4.41
C TRP A 422 -17.42 -2.71 4.45
N TYR A 423 -16.33 -2.93 5.18
CA TYR A 423 -15.69 -4.24 5.31
C TYR A 423 -16.63 -5.31 5.89
N LYS A 424 -17.60 -4.93 6.74
CA LYS A 424 -18.60 -5.87 7.29
C LYS A 424 -19.78 -6.14 6.34
N THR A 425 -19.77 -5.65 5.10
CA THR A 425 -20.82 -5.91 4.11
C THR A 425 -20.39 -7.02 3.16
N ALA A 426 -21.32 -7.74 2.52
CA ALA A 426 -20.93 -8.84 1.61
C ALA A 426 -20.10 -8.38 0.40
N SER A 427 -20.33 -7.14 -0.08
CA SER A 427 -19.66 -6.62 -1.26
C SER A 427 -18.33 -5.94 -0.97
N HIS A 428 -18.05 -5.50 0.27
CA HIS A 428 -16.84 -4.74 0.60
C HIS A 428 -16.67 -3.53 -0.36
N ALA A 429 -17.76 -2.79 -0.59
CA ALA A 429 -17.88 -1.88 -1.74
C ALA A 429 -16.74 -0.86 -1.91
N ALA A 430 -16.21 -0.31 -0.81
CA ALA A 430 -15.09 0.64 -0.88
C ALA A 430 -13.76 -0.01 -1.28
N GLU A 431 -13.51 -1.24 -0.84
CA GLU A 431 -12.35 -2.02 -1.29
C GLU A 431 -12.45 -2.30 -2.80
N LEU A 432 -13.64 -2.68 -3.28
CA LEU A 432 -13.88 -2.93 -4.70
C LEU A 432 -13.61 -1.69 -5.57
N THR A 433 -14.10 -0.51 -5.18
CA THR A 433 -13.86 0.72 -5.94
C THR A 433 -12.40 1.18 -5.87
N ALA A 434 -11.72 0.92 -4.75
CA ALA A 434 -10.28 1.17 -4.59
C ALA A 434 -9.39 0.19 -5.40
N GLY A 435 -9.95 -0.90 -5.91
CA GLY A 435 -9.26 -1.89 -6.75
C GLY A 435 -8.94 -3.21 -6.06
N PHE A 436 -9.27 -3.34 -4.76
CA PHE A 436 -9.09 -4.58 -4.00
C PHE A 436 -10.32 -5.46 -4.19
N TYR A 437 -10.19 -6.52 -4.98
CA TYR A 437 -11.31 -7.43 -5.22
C TYR A 437 -11.51 -8.39 -4.03
N ASN A 438 -11.94 -7.85 -2.89
CA ASN A 438 -12.03 -8.53 -1.60
C ASN A 438 -13.48 -8.68 -1.08
N PRO A 439 -14.45 -9.23 -1.84
CA PRO A 439 -15.76 -9.52 -1.28
C PRO A 439 -15.65 -10.59 -0.18
N SER A 440 -16.67 -10.76 0.65
CA SER A 440 -16.62 -11.63 1.83
C SER A 440 -16.33 -13.12 1.55
N ASN A 441 -16.41 -13.55 0.29
CA ASN A 441 -16.14 -14.91 -0.17
C ASN A 441 -14.81 -15.08 -0.94
N ARG A 442 -13.95 -14.06 -0.97
CA ARG A 442 -12.67 -14.08 -1.71
C ARG A 442 -11.63 -13.20 -1.03
N ASP A 443 -10.44 -13.74 -0.81
CA ASP A 443 -9.29 -12.93 -0.39
C ASP A 443 -8.75 -12.10 -1.56
N GLY A 444 -8.92 -10.78 -1.47
CA GLY A 444 -8.42 -9.81 -2.45
C GLY A 444 -6.94 -9.44 -2.31
N TYR A 445 -6.33 -9.70 -1.16
CA TYR A 445 -4.98 -9.28 -0.81
C TYR A 445 -3.93 -10.34 -1.14
N ALA A 446 -4.31 -11.63 -1.19
CA ALA A 446 -3.41 -12.72 -1.55
C ALA A 446 -2.68 -12.50 -2.90
N ALA A 447 -3.36 -11.97 -3.91
CA ALA A 447 -2.76 -11.68 -5.21
C ALA A 447 -1.74 -10.53 -5.15
N ILE A 448 -1.99 -9.52 -4.31
CA ILE A 448 -1.08 -8.41 -4.05
C ILE A 448 0.17 -8.96 -3.34
N ALA A 449 -0.02 -9.72 -2.26
CA ALA A 449 1.06 -10.36 -1.52
C ALA A 449 1.93 -11.26 -2.43
N ALA A 450 1.33 -11.99 -3.37
CA ALA A 450 2.07 -12.80 -4.34
C ALA A 450 2.96 -11.95 -5.28
N ILE A 451 2.49 -10.79 -5.75
CA ILE A 451 3.33 -9.87 -6.55
C ILE A 451 4.44 -9.24 -5.72
N LEU A 452 4.15 -8.84 -4.47
CA LEU A 452 5.19 -8.33 -3.57
C LEU A 452 6.25 -9.40 -3.32
N LYS A 453 5.83 -10.65 -3.09
CA LYS A 453 6.74 -11.79 -2.93
C LYS A 453 7.58 -12.05 -4.18
N LYS A 454 6.97 -12.04 -5.37
CA LYS A 454 7.64 -12.23 -6.66
C LYS A 454 8.82 -11.27 -6.82
N HIS A 455 8.67 -10.04 -6.34
CA HIS A 455 9.67 -8.98 -6.44
C HIS A 455 10.48 -8.75 -5.16
N ASN A 456 10.33 -9.58 -4.13
CA ASN A 456 10.98 -9.41 -2.83
C ASN A 456 10.74 -8.01 -2.21
N ILE A 457 9.50 -7.53 -2.28
CA ILE A 457 9.08 -6.21 -1.81
C ILE A 457 8.42 -6.37 -0.45
N SER A 458 8.74 -5.49 0.49
CA SER A 458 8.06 -5.36 1.78
C SER A 458 6.72 -4.67 1.62
N LEU A 459 5.72 -5.11 2.36
CA LEU A 459 4.42 -4.43 2.44
C LEU A 459 4.51 -3.33 3.50
N ASN A 460 4.17 -2.09 3.16
CA ASN A 460 3.88 -1.05 4.15
C ASN A 460 2.37 -0.85 4.24
N PHE A 461 1.78 -1.12 5.41
CA PHE A 461 0.33 -1.05 5.60
C PHE A 461 -0.07 0.01 6.64
N THR A 462 -1.15 0.74 6.36
CA THR A 462 -1.67 1.79 7.25
C THR A 462 -2.73 1.26 8.23
N CYS A 463 -3.29 2.14 9.08
CA CYS A 463 -4.47 1.90 9.92
C CYS A 463 -4.27 1.02 11.16
N VAL A 464 -3.03 0.72 11.55
CA VAL A 464 -2.73 -0.15 12.69
C VAL A 464 -3.07 0.45 14.05
N GLU A 465 -3.32 1.77 14.12
CA GLU A 465 -3.75 2.48 15.33
C GLU A 465 -5.28 2.46 15.53
N LEU A 466 -6.05 2.12 14.49
CA LEU A 466 -7.51 2.19 14.53
C LEU A 466 -8.10 1.00 15.30
N ARG A 467 -9.17 1.28 16.06
CA ARG A 467 -9.97 0.28 16.78
C ARG A 467 -11.35 0.18 16.15
N THR A 468 -11.85 -1.05 15.95
CA THR A 468 -13.17 -1.27 15.37
C THR A 468 -14.26 -0.66 16.26
N LEU A 469 -14.15 -0.80 17.58
CA LEU A 469 -15.09 -0.20 18.54
C LEU A 469 -15.21 1.33 18.41
N HIS A 470 -14.10 2.06 18.22
CA HIS A 470 -14.16 3.51 18.05
C HIS A 470 -14.88 3.92 16.75
N GLN A 471 -14.74 3.10 15.70
CA GLN A 471 -15.47 3.33 14.46
C GLN A 471 -16.95 3.01 14.62
N GLU A 472 -17.31 1.99 15.37
CA GLU A 472 -18.70 1.66 15.68
C GLU A 472 -19.39 2.71 16.55
N GLU A 473 -18.67 3.30 17.50
CA GLU A 473 -19.21 4.38 18.35
C GLU A 473 -19.33 5.71 17.57
N GLY A 474 -18.34 6.05 16.74
CA GLY A 474 -18.31 7.32 16.01
C GLY A 474 -19.13 7.32 14.71
N HIS A 475 -19.14 6.19 14.01
CA HIS A 475 -19.71 6.01 12.67
C HIS A 475 -20.30 4.61 12.48
N PRO A 476 -21.33 4.21 13.27
CA PRO A 476 -21.93 2.87 13.19
C PRO A 476 -22.43 2.51 11.78
N GLU A 477 -22.86 3.52 11.02
CA GLU A 477 -23.31 3.38 9.64
C GLU A 477 -22.21 2.94 8.67
N ALA A 478 -20.92 3.12 9.02
CA ALA A 478 -19.80 2.80 8.15
C ALA A 478 -19.57 1.29 7.99
N MET A 479 -20.13 0.45 8.88
CA MET A 479 -19.91 -1.00 8.88
C MET A 479 -18.42 -1.35 8.77
N ALA A 480 -17.59 -0.57 9.47
CA ALA A 480 -16.15 -0.61 9.36
C ALA A 480 -15.53 -1.71 10.23
N ASP A 481 -14.41 -2.28 9.80
CA ASP A 481 -13.63 -3.23 10.60
C ASP A 481 -12.12 -3.10 10.33
N PRO A 482 -11.47 -2.02 10.82
CA PRO A 482 -10.03 -1.83 10.64
C PRO A 482 -9.20 -2.98 11.25
N GLU A 483 -9.64 -3.57 12.36
CA GLU A 483 -8.89 -4.66 13.01
C GLU A 483 -8.96 -5.95 12.18
N GLY A 484 -10.14 -6.30 11.67
CA GLY A 484 -10.30 -7.43 10.74
C GLY A 484 -9.50 -7.25 9.46
N LEU A 485 -9.48 -6.03 8.91
CA LEU A 485 -8.70 -5.70 7.72
C LEU A 485 -7.19 -5.82 7.95
N VAL A 486 -6.67 -5.22 9.03
CA VAL A 486 -5.24 -5.33 9.40
C VAL A 486 -4.85 -6.80 9.58
N TRP A 487 -5.69 -7.58 10.25
CA TRP A 487 -5.45 -9.02 10.41
C TRP A 487 -5.37 -9.74 9.05
N GLN A 488 -6.33 -9.49 8.16
CA GLN A 488 -6.36 -10.14 6.84
C GLN A 488 -5.11 -9.81 6.01
N VAL A 489 -4.78 -8.52 5.91
CA VAL A 489 -3.67 -8.03 5.07
C VAL A 489 -2.32 -8.52 5.59
N CYS A 490 -2.09 -8.44 6.90
CA CYS A 490 -0.83 -8.90 7.50
C CYS A 490 -0.64 -10.41 7.32
N ASN A 491 -1.69 -11.22 7.53
CA ASN A 491 -1.59 -12.67 7.34
C ASN A 491 -1.40 -13.04 5.87
N ALA A 492 -2.10 -12.39 4.94
CA ALA A 492 -1.90 -12.63 3.50
C ALA A 492 -0.44 -12.37 3.06
N ALA A 493 0.22 -11.35 3.62
CA ALA A 493 1.63 -11.08 3.37
C ALA A 493 2.56 -12.09 4.07
N TRP A 494 2.35 -12.34 5.35
CA TRP A 494 3.20 -13.22 6.14
C TRP A 494 3.14 -14.68 5.68
N ASP A 495 1.99 -15.18 5.24
CA ASP A 495 1.82 -16.57 4.78
C ASP A 495 2.63 -16.88 3.52
N VAL A 496 2.95 -15.86 2.72
CA VAL A 496 3.86 -15.97 1.57
C VAL A 496 5.28 -15.46 1.89
N GLY A 497 5.55 -15.11 3.15
CA GLY A 497 6.84 -14.63 3.63
C GLY A 497 7.22 -13.27 3.05
N VAL A 498 6.27 -12.34 2.92
CA VAL A 498 6.51 -10.92 2.66
C VAL A 498 6.69 -10.19 3.99
N PRO A 499 7.78 -9.42 4.18
CA PRO A 499 7.94 -8.57 5.35
C PRO A 499 6.85 -7.50 5.41
N VAL A 500 6.37 -7.19 6.62
CA VAL A 500 5.34 -6.17 6.84
C VAL A 500 5.91 -5.05 7.71
N ALA A 501 5.89 -3.83 7.20
CA ALA A 501 6.09 -2.59 7.92
C ALA A 501 4.74 -1.85 8.04
N SER A 502 4.67 -0.84 8.89
CA SER A 502 3.42 -0.11 9.08
C SER A 502 3.57 1.35 9.47
N GLU A 503 2.51 2.12 9.28
CA GLU A 503 2.36 3.52 9.67
C GLU A 503 0.99 3.75 10.32
N ASN A 504 0.90 4.71 11.23
CA ASN A 504 -0.41 5.19 11.69
C ASN A 504 -1.10 6.04 10.60
N ALA A 505 -2.38 5.81 10.36
CA ALA A 505 -3.15 6.56 9.36
C ALA A 505 -3.52 7.97 9.86
N LEU A 506 -3.84 8.11 11.15
CA LEU A 506 -4.21 9.36 11.81
C LEU A 506 -3.20 9.76 12.89
N PRO A 507 -3.02 11.06 13.18
CA PRO A 507 -2.16 11.51 14.26
C PRO A 507 -2.58 10.93 15.62
N CYS A 508 -1.66 10.21 16.26
CA CYS A 508 -1.88 9.54 17.56
C CYS A 508 -0.85 10.04 18.57
N TYR A 509 -1.30 10.55 19.72
CA TYR A 509 -0.40 11.12 20.74
C TYR A 509 -0.61 10.54 22.14
N ASP A 510 -1.62 9.69 22.29
CA ASP A 510 -2.03 9.11 23.56
C ASP A 510 -1.55 7.67 23.72
N LYS A 511 -1.55 7.23 24.98
CA LYS A 511 -1.09 5.91 25.41
C LYS A 511 -1.91 4.78 24.79
N ASP A 512 -3.22 4.95 24.61
CA ASP A 512 -4.13 3.90 24.15
C ASP A 512 -3.92 3.58 22.67
N GLY A 513 -3.66 4.61 21.85
CA GLY A 513 -3.29 4.44 20.44
C GLY A 513 -1.89 3.86 20.27
N TYR A 514 -0.90 4.28 21.07
CA TYR A 514 0.43 3.65 21.06
C TYR A 514 0.39 2.17 21.45
N ASN A 515 -0.41 1.82 22.46
CA ASN A 515 -0.59 0.42 22.86
C ASN A 515 -1.27 -0.40 21.76
N LYS A 516 -2.24 0.18 21.04
CA LYS A 516 -2.85 -0.50 19.88
C LYS A 516 -1.82 -0.78 18.79
N ILE A 517 -0.97 0.20 18.48
CA ILE A 517 0.13 0.03 17.52
C ILE A 517 1.07 -1.08 17.99
N LEU A 518 1.46 -1.11 19.27
CA LEU A 518 2.35 -2.12 19.83
C LEU A 518 1.77 -3.55 19.78
N GLU A 519 0.48 -3.71 20.05
CA GLU A 519 -0.23 -4.99 19.95
C GLU A 519 -0.20 -5.53 18.52
N THR A 520 -0.45 -4.67 17.53
CA THR A 520 -0.36 -5.02 16.11
C THR A 520 1.07 -5.25 15.67
N ALA A 521 2.02 -4.46 16.18
CA ALA A 521 3.43 -4.54 15.80
C ALA A 521 4.09 -5.83 16.30
N LYS A 522 3.67 -6.31 17.46
CA LYS A 522 4.22 -7.49 18.14
C LYS A 522 3.09 -8.40 18.66
N PRO A 523 2.29 -9.03 17.81
CA PRO A 523 1.17 -9.85 18.23
C PRO A 523 1.62 -10.96 19.19
N SER A 524 1.09 -11.00 20.42
CA SER A 524 1.43 -12.05 21.40
C SER A 524 0.85 -13.41 21.03
N SER A 525 -0.19 -13.42 20.20
CA SER A 525 -0.94 -14.60 19.81
C SER A 525 -0.52 -15.18 18.47
N ASP A 526 0.46 -14.58 17.78
CA ASP A 526 0.94 -15.14 16.51
C ASP A 526 1.80 -16.39 16.80
N PRO A 527 1.39 -17.58 16.32
CA PRO A 527 2.05 -18.83 16.65
C PRO A 527 3.47 -18.95 16.06
N ASP A 528 3.75 -18.18 15.02
CA ASP A 528 5.03 -18.17 14.31
C ASP A 528 5.96 -17.04 14.80
N GLY A 529 5.53 -16.28 15.82
CA GLY A 529 6.29 -15.17 16.38
C GLY A 529 6.48 -14.00 15.41
N ARG A 530 5.58 -13.87 14.43
CA ARG A 530 5.65 -12.82 13.41
C ARG A 530 5.39 -11.45 14.01
N HIS A 531 6.12 -10.47 13.52
CA HIS A 531 6.08 -9.08 13.98
C HIS A 531 6.45 -8.16 12.82
N LEU A 532 6.17 -6.87 12.98
CA LEU A 532 6.54 -5.88 11.97
C LEU A 532 8.07 -5.74 11.86
N VAL A 533 8.57 -5.52 10.65
CA VAL A 533 10.00 -5.28 10.40
C VAL A 533 10.42 -3.83 10.66
N ALA A 534 9.48 -2.90 10.62
CA ALA A 534 9.66 -1.49 10.96
C ALA A 534 8.30 -0.82 11.20
N PHE A 535 8.32 0.30 11.93
CA PHE A 535 7.17 1.19 12.07
C PHE A 535 7.56 2.64 11.80
N THR A 536 6.78 3.34 10.99
CA THR A 536 6.97 4.75 10.69
C THR A 536 5.85 5.59 11.31
N TYR A 537 6.22 6.48 12.23
CA TYR A 537 5.30 7.40 12.86
C TYR A 537 4.99 8.61 11.96
N LEU A 538 3.71 8.82 11.69
CA LEU A 538 3.15 9.95 10.95
C LEU A 538 2.59 10.98 11.96
N ARG A 539 3.20 12.16 12.14
CA ARG A 539 4.36 12.75 11.47
C ARG A 539 5.14 13.61 12.47
N LEU A 540 6.38 13.98 12.15
CA LEU A 540 7.11 15.03 12.86
C LEU A 540 6.35 16.36 12.78
N THR A 541 5.77 16.78 13.90
CA THR A 541 5.02 18.02 14.05
C THR A 541 5.43 18.76 15.32
N PRO A 542 5.16 20.07 15.43
CA PRO A 542 5.30 20.80 16.70
C PRO A 542 4.50 20.15 17.83
N GLN A 543 3.33 19.58 17.52
CA GLN A 543 2.46 18.87 18.45
C GLN A 543 3.13 17.62 19.05
N LEU A 544 3.85 16.83 18.24
CA LEU A 544 4.63 15.70 18.73
C LEU A 544 5.71 16.13 19.73
N MET A 545 6.30 17.32 19.50
CA MET A 545 7.39 17.88 20.30
C MET A 545 6.92 18.52 21.62
N GLU A 546 5.62 18.54 21.91
CA GLU A 546 5.11 19.00 23.21
C GLU A 546 5.50 18.02 24.33
N ASN A 547 6.02 18.53 25.45
CA ASN A 547 6.63 17.74 26.53
C ASN A 547 5.85 16.47 26.95
N LYS A 548 4.53 16.57 27.14
CA LYS A 548 3.70 15.42 27.56
C LYS A 548 3.59 14.37 26.46
N ARG A 549 3.32 14.80 25.22
CA ARG A 549 3.17 13.91 24.06
C ARG A 549 4.49 13.25 23.69
N PHE A 550 5.58 14.02 23.78
CA PHE A 550 6.92 13.51 23.54
C PHE A 550 7.37 12.48 24.59
N ALA A 551 6.97 12.65 25.85
CA ALA A 551 7.22 11.66 26.89
C ALA A 551 6.51 10.33 26.59
N GLU A 552 5.23 10.37 26.19
CA GLU A 552 4.51 9.15 25.76
C GLU A 552 5.15 8.52 24.52
N PHE A 553 5.55 9.33 23.54
CA PHE A 553 6.27 8.85 22.36
C PHE A 553 7.60 8.19 22.72
N THR A 554 8.31 8.70 23.74
CA THR A 554 9.55 8.09 24.24
C THR A 554 9.29 6.69 24.80
N HIS A 555 8.26 6.53 25.63
CA HIS A 555 7.87 5.21 26.15
C HIS A 555 7.45 4.25 25.03
N PHE A 556 6.73 4.76 24.02
CA PHE A 556 6.38 3.99 22.85
C PHE A 556 7.61 3.46 22.10
N VAL A 557 8.61 4.31 21.83
CA VAL A 557 9.87 3.90 21.17
C VAL A 557 10.60 2.83 21.98
N GLN A 558 10.70 3.00 23.30
CA GLN A 558 11.32 2.02 24.19
C GLN A 558 10.61 0.65 24.11
N LYS A 559 9.27 0.63 24.15
CA LYS A 559 8.49 -0.62 24.01
C LYS A 559 8.63 -1.25 22.62
N MET A 560 8.72 -0.44 21.56
CA MET A 560 9.01 -0.93 20.20
C MET A 560 10.40 -1.56 20.12
N HIS A 561 11.36 -1.06 20.88
CA HIS A 561 12.70 -1.65 20.99
C HIS A 561 12.80 -2.84 21.94
N GLY A 562 11.73 -3.15 22.68
CA GLY A 562 11.72 -4.22 23.66
C GLY A 562 12.51 -3.89 24.93
N GLU A 563 12.64 -2.60 25.24
CA GLU A 563 13.34 -2.11 26.43
C GLU A 563 12.39 -2.05 27.64
N THR A 564 12.94 -2.18 28.85
CA THR A 564 12.18 -2.00 30.09
C THR A 564 11.84 -0.53 30.29
N VAL A 565 10.54 -0.21 30.34
CA VAL A 565 10.08 1.14 30.66
C VAL A 565 10.13 1.37 32.16
N GLN A 566 11.06 2.19 32.63
CA GLN A 566 11.01 2.66 34.02
C GLN A 566 9.93 3.74 34.13
N GLU A 567 8.74 3.37 34.59
CA GLU A 567 7.76 4.36 35.03
C GLU A 567 8.38 5.19 36.16
N SER A 568 8.73 6.44 35.86
CA SER A 568 9.16 7.36 36.90
C SER A 568 7.96 7.68 37.80
N ARG A 569 7.69 6.83 38.80
CA ARG A 569 6.90 7.21 39.97
C ARG A 569 7.60 8.37 40.63
N SER A 570 7.15 9.59 40.33
CA SER A 570 7.30 10.80 41.13
C SER A 570 8.43 10.76 42.18
N ASN A 571 9.67 11.03 41.76
CA ASN A 571 10.66 11.64 42.66
C ASN A 571 10.81 13.12 42.30
N VAL A 572 9.69 13.84 42.36
CA VAL A 572 9.71 15.30 42.59
C VAL A 572 10.07 15.52 44.05
N LYS A 573 11.37 15.35 44.35
CA LYS A 573 12.14 15.93 45.47
C LYS A 573 13.52 15.26 45.46
N LYS A 574 14.56 16.09 45.34
CA LYS A 574 16.00 15.76 45.31
C LYS A 574 16.60 15.42 43.93
N LYS A 575 16.61 16.41 43.03
CA LYS A 575 17.78 16.71 42.17
C LYS A 575 17.71 18.15 41.61
N MET A 576 17.52 19.12 42.50
CA MET A 576 17.77 20.56 42.24
C MET A 576 18.49 21.23 43.42
N VAL A 577 19.38 20.49 44.10
CA VAL A 577 20.29 21.05 45.11
C VAL A 577 21.65 20.36 45.02
N VAL A 578 22.29 20.36 43.84
CA VAL A 578 23.77 20.25 43.74
C VAL A 578 24.21 20.86 42.41
N SER A 579 24.18 22.19 42.32
CA SER A 579 25.13 22.98 41.52
C SER A 579 24.98 24.45 41.93
N GLY A 580 25.28 24.71 43.20
CA GLY A 580 25.55 26.07 43.65
C GLY A 580 26.97 26.42 43.27
N ILE A 581 27.12 27.40 42.37
CA ILE A 581 28.28 28.28 42.31
C ILE A 581 27.71 29.67 41.99
N HIS A 582 28.03 30.63 42.87
CA HIS A 582 27.67 32.04 42.78
C HIS A 582 28.26 32.73 41.56
#